data_AF-A0A0H2QYP9-F1
#
_entry.id   AF-A0A0H2QYP9-F1
#
_cell.length_a   1.000
_cell.length_b   1.000
_cell.length_c   1.000
_cell.angle_alpha   90.00
_cell.angle_beta   90.00
_cell.angle_gamma   90.00
#
_symmetry.space_group_name_H-M   'P 1'
#
loop_
_entity.id
_entity.type
_entity.pdbx_description
1 polymer ?
#
loop_
_entity_poly.entity_id
_entity_poly.type
_entity_poly.pdbx_seq_one_letter_code
_entity_poly.pdbx_strand_id
1 'polypeptide(L)'
;MLIVFREVWENIRPELEEIIKLRRVHAGEKFLELRRIKRQTEFEEKFIASRPQLCALPLGKLYTRGDLQEQPFINDILHENDSRFPFDEERWLRLFDLLPELTVKHAKTIENHCVEAISLASAEATEELKSIEHGVNIDSVKLHQEDLIEDVDCIMIPTSLLLATSLFKRPGMGLEDYTALLYRRSLTPLQSWSGGSAWSSVKFACTSSGRIVSTASLLLKHLHLPERTSMAFMLGCGTDFSCLTCSRASKSNSMTWAQLVDHFVTANDRFRTQLSTIKCRNLSLVVPLLNDHDLTSEVNGKLVARIPRTTADLNPTDFTSSRYSQLSHAWGVEMEYSKVSESVKDMSDGEGEAEEEDPGWKGYQECPLCRQFYVYHYESSLRGMRKHMRTRHGTDLEGNPLPQQTGDDQPVKVEETAQRSEYVDVKSEDVFE
;
A
#
# COMPACT_ATOMS: atom_id res chain seq x y z
N MET A 1 17.13 41.72 72.03
CA MET A 1 16.16 41.21 71.02
C MET A 1 16.80 40.98 69.65
N LEU A 2 17.54 41.95 69.09
CA LEU A 2 18.21 41.83 67.79
C LEU A 2 19.31 40.74 67.71
N ILE A 3 20.01 40.46 68.81
CA ILE A 3 21.09 39.45 68.85
C ILE A 3 20.51 38.02 68.77
N VAL A 4 19.46 37.73 69.53
CA VAL A 4 18.77 36.43 69.53
C VAL A 4 18.17 36.12 68.15
N PHE A 5 17.67 37.14 67.44
CA PHE A 5 17.15 36.97 66.09
C PHE A 5 18.24 36.61 65.06
N ARG A 6 19.47 37.10 65.27
CA ARG A 6 20.61 36.85 64.39
C ARG A 6 21.13 35.43 64.54
N GLU A 7 21.30 34.96 65.77
CA GLU A 7 21.76 33.60 66.08
C GLU A 7 20.75 32.53 65.62
N VAL A 8 19.46 32.79 65.79
CA VAL A 8 18.40 31.90 65.28
C VAL A 8 18.40 31.85 63.74
N TRP A 9 18.61 33.00 63.07
CA TRP A 9 18.69 33.04 61.61
C TRP A 9 19.93 32.33 61.05
N GLU A 10 21.09 32.48 61.69
CA GLU A 10 22.32 31.80 61.29
C GLU A 10 22.22 30.27 61.40
N ASN A 11 21.44 29.76 62.37
CA ASN A 11 21.20 28.32 62.51
C ASN A 11 20.17 27.78 61.51
N ILE A 12 19.09 28.53 61.21
CA ILE A 12 18.01 28.05 60.33
C ILE A 12 18.35 28.22 58.84
N ARG A 13 19.13 29.25 58.50
CA ARG A 13 19.43 29.59 57.10
C ARG A 13 20.05 28.43 56.29
N PRO A 14 21.06 27.67 56.77
CA PRO A 14 21.64 26.57 56.01
C PRO A 14 20.62 25.47 55.68
N GLU A 15 19.79 25.10 56.66
CA GLU A 15 18.72 24.09 56.47
C GLU A 15 17.68 24.57 55.45
N LEU A 16 17.28 25.85 55.51
CA LEU A 16 16.39 26.45 54.52
C LEU A 16 16.99 26.46 53.11
N GLU A 17 18.27 26.84 52.98
CA GLU A 17 18.98 26.82 51.69
C GLU A 17 19.09 25.40 51.13
N GLU A 18 19.29 24.40 51.97
CA GLU A 18 19.36 22.98 51.59
C GLU A 18 17.99 22.42 51.18
N ILE A 19 16.92 22.73 51.93
CA ILE A 19 15.54 22.39 51.55
C ILE A 19 15.15 23.06 50.23
N ILE A 20 15.55 24.32 50.01
CA ILE A 20 15.30 25.02 48.74
C ILE A 20 16.07 24.36 47.59
N LYS A 21 17.34 23.98 47.79
CA LYS A 21 18.11 23.23 46.80
C LYS A 21 17.45 21.89 46.47
N LEU A 22 17.08 21.10 47.47
CA LEU A 22 16.40 19.82 47.30
C LEU A 22 15.07 19.97 46.56
N ARG A 23 14.26 20.97 46.93
CA ARG A 23 13.01 21.26 46.22
C ARG A 23 13.25 21.69 44.76
N ARG A 24 14.29 22.46 44.48
CA ARG A 24 14.67 22.84 43.11
C ARG A 24 15.10 21.64 42.28
N VAL A 25 15.84 20.70 42.87
CA VAL A 25 16.24 19.45 42.20
C VAL A 25 15.00 18.58 41.95
N HIS A 26 14.19 18.35 42.97
CA HIS A 26 13.04 17.44 42.89
C HIS A 26 11.88 17.96 42.05
N ALA A 27 11.63 19.28 42.06
CA ALA A 27 10.63 19.91 41.20
C ALA A 27 11.19 20.30 39.83
N GLY A 28 12.52 20.30 39.66
CA GLY A 28 13.20 20.79 38.47
C GLY A 28 12.77 20.09 37.19
N GLU A 29 12.75 18.75 37.22
CA GLU A 29 12.29 17.91 36.10
C GLU A 29 10.83 18.18 35.76
N LYS A 30 9.96 18.25 36.77
CA LYS A 30 8.53 18.54 36.58
C LYS A 30 8.31 19.94 35.99
N PHE A 31 9.05 20.95 36.43
CA PHE A 31 8.98 22.30 35.86
C PHE A 31 9.52 22.35 34.43
N LEU A 32 10.61 21.62 34.15
CA LEU A 32 11.15 21.51 32.80
C LEU A 32 10.11 20.89 31.87
N GLU A 33 9.48 19.79 32.28
CA GLU A 33 8.44 19.11 31.51
C GLU A 33 7.22 20.01 31.26
N LEU A 34 6.74 20.71 32.29
CA LEU A 34 5.66 21.68 32.15
C LEU A 34 6.01 22.81 31.17
N ARG A 35 7.26 23.28 31.17
CA ARG A 35 7.71 24.27 30.18
C ARG A 35 7.74 23.68 28.78
N ARG A 36 8.28 22.48 28.59
CA ARG A 36 8.30 21.78 27.29
C ARG A 36 6.89 21.64 26.70
N ILE A 37 5.95 21.15 27.50
CA ILE A 37 4.54 21.04 27.12
C ILE A 37 3.99 22.41 26.70
N LYS A 38 4.24 23.46 27.50
CA LYS A 38 3.77 24.81 27.18
C LYS A 38 4.34 25.34 25.86
N ARG A 39 5.64 25.14 25.59
CA ARG A 39 6.26 25.53 24.31
C ARG A 39 5.67 24.76 23.14
N GLN A 40 5.37 23.48 23.34
CA GLN A 40 4.73 22.66 22.32
C GLN A 40 3.34 23.18 21.96
N THR A 41 2.56 23.57 22.97
CA THR A 41 1.23 24.17 22.77
C THR A 41 1.32 25.51 22.02
N GLU A 42 2.25 26.39 22.42
CA GLU A 42 2.46 27.67 21.73
C GLU A 42 2.86 27.46 20.25
N PHE A 43 3.75 26.51 19.97
CA PHE A 43 4.10 26.12 18.60
C PHE A 43 2.91 25.58 17.80
N GLU A 44 2.09 24.72 18.42
CA GLU A 44 0.90 24.15 17.80
C GLU A 44 -0.12 25.21 17.41
N GLU A 45 -0.39 26.16 18.30
CA GLU A 45 -1.29 27.28 18.03
C GLU A 45 -0.80 28.11 16.84
N LYS A 46 0.50 28.42 16.77
CA LYS A 46 1.10 29.18 15.67
C LYS A 46 1.06 28.43 14.34
N PHE A 47 1.36 27.12 14.37
CA PHE A 47 1.28 26.27 13.17
C PHE A 47 -0.14 26.21 12.62
N ILE A 48 -1.14 26.01 13.49
CA ILE A 48 -2.55 25.96 13.10
C ILE A 48 -2.99 27.31 12.51
N ALA A 49 -2.65 28.42 13.17
CA ALA A 49 -3.01 29.76 12.69
C ALA A 49 -2.40 30.08 11.31
N SER A 50 -1.21 29.55 11.03
CA SER A 50 -0.47 29.80 9.78
C SER A 50 -0.78 28.76 8.69
N ARG A 51 -1.62 27.76 8.98
CA ARG A 51 -1.94 26.69 8.04
C ARG A 51 -2.49 27.20 6.70
N PRO A 52 -3.36 28.23 6.62
CA PRO A 52 -3.81 28.77 5.34
C PRO A 52 -2.66 29.27 4.46
N GLN A 53 -1.66 29.91 5.07
CA GLN A 53 -0.50 30.45 4.35
C GLN A 53 0.44 29.31 3.91
N LEU A 54 0.66 28.32 4.79
CA LEU A 54 1.42 27.11 4.44
C LEU A 54 0.74 26.35 3.30
N CYS A 55 -0.59 26.22 3.30
CA CYS A 55 -1.35 25.60 2.21
C CYS A 55 -1.31 26.40 0.90
N ALA A 56 -0.97 27.69 0.95
CA ALA A 56 -0.77 28.52 -0.25
C ALA A 56 0.63 28.32 -0.87
N LEU A 57 1.59 27.76 -0.12
CA LEU A 57 2.89 27.38 -0.67
C LEU A 57 2.76 26.15 -1.57
N PRO A 58 3.56 26.06 -2.65
CA PRO A 58 3.67 24.84 -3.45
C PRO A 58 3.96 23.63 -2.55
N LEU A 59 3.13 22.59 -2.65
CA LEU A 59 3.23 21.37 -1.84
C LEU A 59 3.11 21.53 -0.32
N GLY A 60 2.84 22.73 0.20
CA GLY A 60 2.74 22.95 1.64
C GLY A 60 1.59 22.18 2.30
N LYS A 61 0.59 21.73 1.53
CA LYS A 61 -0.45 20.79 1.99
C LYS A 61 0.14 19.44 2.45
N LEU A 62 1.23 18.98 1.85
CA LEU A 62 1.91 17.72 2.21
C LEU A 62 2.75 17.83 3.49
N TYR A 63 3.05 19.06 3.91
CA TYR A 63 3.87 19.35 5.08
C TYR A 63 2.99 19.42 6.32
N THR A 64 3.16 18.47 7.25
CA THR A 64 2.38 18.35 8.48
C THR A 64 3.13 18.97 9.66
N ARG A 65 2.44 19.10 10.80
CA ARG A 65 3.07 19.59 12.03
C ARG A 65 4.20 18.65 12.47
N GLY A 66 3.98 17.34 12.37
CA GLY A 66 4.99 16.34 12.69
C GLY A 66 6.26 16.51 11.86
N ASP A 67 6.14 16.82 10.56
CA ASP A 67 7.32 17.03 9.70
C ASP A 67 8.15 18.25 10.12
N LEU A 68 7.47 19.31 10.56
CA LEU A 68 8.14 20.51 11.05
C LEU A 68 8.80 20.25 12.41
N GLN A 69 8.15 19.50 13.31
CA GLN A 69 8.70 19.14 14.61
C GLN A 69 9.97 18.30 14.53
N GLU A 70 10.13 17.51 13.46
CA GLU A 70 11.35 16.73 13.21
C GLU A 70 12.53 17.57 12.74
N GLN A 71 12.31 18.84 12.37
CA GLN A 71 13.41 19.69 11.96
C GLN A 71 14.30 20.03 13.16
N PRO A 72 15.64 19.83 13.08
CA PRO A 72 16.54 20.07 14.20
C PRO A 72 16.42 21.48 14.79
N PHE A 73 16.31 22.49 13.94
CA PHE A 73 16.20 23.88 14.38
C PHE A 73 14.90 24.18 15.16
N ILE A 74 13.81 23.43 14.92
CA ILE A 74 12.58 23.56 15.71
C ILE A 74 12.81 23.05 17.12
N ASN A 75 13.44 21.88 17.24
CA ASN A 75 13.82 21.31 18.52
C ASN A 75 14.73 22.27 19.30
N ASP A 76 15.70 22.90 18.63
CA ASP A 76 16.60 23.89 19.24
C ASP A 76 15.85 25.13 19.75
N ILE A 77 14.88 25.65 18.98
CA ILE A 77 14.10 26.83 19.37
C ILE A 77 13.14 26.51 20.52
N LEU A 78 12.52 25.32 20.54
CA LEU A 78 11.57 24.92 21.58
C LEU A 78 12.26 24.58 22.91
N HIS A 79 13.50 24.08 22.85
CA HIS A 79 14.26 23.68 24.03
C HIS A 79 15.36 24.67 24.43
N GLU A 80 15.43 25.82 23.77
CA GLU A 80 16.36 26.88 24.10
C GLU A 80 16.27 27.27 25.58
N ASN A 81 17.41 27.23 26.27
CA ASN A 81 17.54 27.60 27.69
C ASN A 81 16.50 26.89 28.57
N ASP A 82 16.40 25.56 28.48
CA ASP A 82 15.45 24.73 29.24
C ASP A 82 13.98 25.13 29.00
N SER A 83 13.65 25.46 27.75
CA SER A 83 12.31 25.90 27.33
C SER A 83 11.79 27.13 28.11
N ARG A 84 12.69 27.97 28.65
CA ARG A 84 12.31 29.16 29.43
C ARG A 84 11.69 30.24 28.55
N PHE A 85 12.18 30.40 27.33
CA PHE A 85 11.75 31.46 26.43
C PHE A 85 10.44 31.09 25.73
N PRO A 86 9.44 31.98 25.70
CA PRO A 86 8.18 31.75 24.99
C PRO A 86 8.41 31.56 23.50
N PHE A 87 7.55 30.75 22.89
CA PHE A 87 7.49 30.62 21.44
C PHE A 87 6.52 31.69 20.90
N ASP A 88 7.07 32.90 20.70
CA ASP A 88 6.33 34.09 20.31
C ASP A 88 6.26 34.28 18.79
N GLU A 89 5.61 35.36 18.36
CA GLU A 89 5.45 35.70 16.94
C GLU A 89 6.79 35.95 16.25
N GLU A 90 7.76 36.59 16.93
CA GLU A 90 9.06 36.86 16.34
C GLU A 90 9.81 35.57 16.01
N ARG A 91 9.79 34.60 16.94
CA ARG A 91 10.35 33.26 16.70
C ARG A 91 9.62 32.53 15.59
N TRP A 92 8.29 32.63 15.55
CA TRP A 92 7.50 32.02 14.48
C TRP A 92 7.85 32.59 13.10
N LEU A 93 7.96 33.91 12.97
CA LEU A 93 8.29 34.58 11.70
C LEU A 93 9.66 34.16 11.16
N ARG A 94 10.66 34.00 12.04
CA ARG A 94 11.99 33.48 11.64
C ARG A 94 11.93 32.09 11.02
N LEU A 95 10.94 31.28 11.42
CA LEU A 95 10.72 29.94 10.86
C LEU A 95 9.91 29.99 9.59
N PHE A 96 8.95 30.93 9.54
CA PHE A 96 8.06 31.11 8.42
C PHE A 96 8.83 31.40 7.13
N ASP A 97 9.90 32.20 7.22
CA ASP A 97 10.79 32.50 6.09
C ASP A 97 11.51 31.26 5.52
N LEU A 98 11.66 30.19 6.33
CA LEU A 98 12.30 28.94 5.92
C LEU A 98 11.30 27.90 5.37
N LEU A 99 9.99 28.09 5.61
CA LEU A 99 8.97 27.11 5.23
C LEU A 99 8.95 26.78 3.72
N PRO A 100 9.11 27.73 2.79
CA PRO A 100 9.12 27.40 1.36
C PRO A 100 10.20 26.36 1.01
N GLU A 101 11.45 26.58 1.44
CA GLU A 101 12.55 25.65 1.18
C GLU A 101 12.30 24.28 1.84
N LEU A 102 11.83 24.28 3.08
CA LEU A 102 11.54 23.05 3.82
C LEU A 102 10.43 22.23 3.18
N THR A 103 9.38 22.87 2.66
CA THR A 103 8.28 22.17 1.98
C THR A 103 8.75 21.48 0.71
N VAL A 104 9.62 22.12 -0.07
CA VAL A 104 10.22 21.53 -1.29
C VAL A 104 11.15 20.37 -0.93
N LYS A 105 12.04 20.57 0.06
CA LYS A 105 12.94 19.52 0.54
C LYS A 105 12.18 18.31 1.08
N HIS A 106 11.07 18.55 1.78
CA HIS A 106 10.21 17.50 2.30
C HIS A 106 9.50 16.72 1.20
N ALA A 107 8.98 17.41 0.19
CA ALA A 107 8.39 16.75 -0.97
C ALA A 107 9.40 15.84 -1.68
N LYS A 108 10.65 16.30 -1.85
CA LYS A 108 11.73 15.47 -2.38
C LYS A 108 12.08 14.29 -1.48
N THR A 109 11.99 14.44 -0.17
CA THR A 109 12.16 13.32 0.77
C THR A 109 11.06 12.26 0.60
N ILE A 110 9.81 12.68 0.41
CA ILE A 110 8.68 11.77 0.13
C ILE A 110 8.90 11.06 -1.21
N GLU A 111 9.22 11.82 -2.25
CA GLU A 111 9.50 11.32 -3.60
C GLU A 111 10.62 10.27 -3.59
N ASN A 112 11.78 10.58 -3.00
CA ASN A 112 12.92 9.67 -2.92
C ASN A 112 12.55 8.37 -2.21
N HIS A 113 11.86 8.43 -1.07
CA HIS A 113 11.40 7.22 -0.38
C HIS A 113 10.46 6.36 -1.25
N CYS A 114 9.57 6.99 -2.03
CA CYS A 114 8.68 6.26 -2.92
C CYS A 114 9.45 5.63 -4.09
N VAL A 115 10.41 6.36 -4.67
CA VAL A 115 11.29 5.84 -5.74
C VAL A 115 12.10 4.65 -5.24
N GLU A 116 12.68 4.73 -4.05
CA GLU A 116 13.42 3.63 -3.43
C GLU A 116 12.53 2.39 -3.26
N ALA A 117 11.32 2.57 -2.73
CA ALA A 117 10.37 1.46 -2.54
C ALA A 117 9.99 0.78 -3.86
N ILE A 118 9.72 1.56 -4.92
CA ILE A 118 9.40 1.03 -6.25
C ILE A 118 10.62 0.38 -6.91
N SER A 119 11.81 0.94 -6.72
CA SER A 119 13.05 0.38 -7.29
C SER A 119 13.37 -0.97 -6.68
N LEU A 120 13.23 -1.11 -5.35
CA LEU A 120 13.38 -2.37 -4.65
C LEU A 120 12.35 -3.41 -5.13
N ALA A 121 11.07 -3.02 -5.19
CA ALA A 121 10.01 -3.89 -5.69
C ALA A 121 10.24 -4.31 -7.15
N SER A 122 10.73 -3.41 -8.01
CA SER A 122 11.01 -3.73 -9.42
C SER A 122 12.19 -4.71 -9.56
N ALA A 123 13.22 -4.57 -8.73
CA ALA A 123 14.33 -5.51 -8.68
C ALA A 123 13.85 -6.90 -8.23
N GLU A 124 13.04 -6.97 -7.16
CA GLU A 124 12.42 -8.23 -6.71
C GLU A 124 11.58 -8.88 -7.81
N ALA A 125 10.72 -8.11 -8.49
CA ALA A 125 9.87 -8.59 -9.58
C ALA A 125 10.69 -9.17 -10.75
N THR A 126 11.79 -8.50 -11.08
CA THR A 126 12.70 -8.95 -12.15
C THR A 126 13.29 -10.31 -11.83
N GLU A 127 13.72 -10.52 -10.59
CA GLU A 127 14.25 -11.82 -10.16
C GLU A 127 13.16 -12.90 -10.06
N GLU A 128 11.95 -12.55 -9.58
CA GLU A 128 10.80 -13.46 -9.59
C GLU A 128 10.46 -13.92 -11.02
N LEU A 129 10.36 -13.00 -11.97
CA LEU A 129 10.02 -13.33 -13.37
C LEU A 129 11.10 -14.18 -14.05
N LYS A 130 12.38 -13.89 -13.81
CA LYS A 130 13.50 -14.74 -14.30
C LYS A 130 13.44 -16.16 -13.75
N SER A 131 12.98 -16.34 -12.52
CA SER A 131 12.87 -17.67 -11.91
C SER A 131 11.75 -18.52 -12.52
N ILE A 132 10.72 -17.87 -13.05
CA ILE A 132 9.56 -18.52 -13.68
C ILE A 132 9.88 -18.88 -15.14
N GLU A 133 10.53 -17.99 -15.88
CA GLU A 133 10.90 -18.22 -17.28
C GLU A 133 12.29 -18.87 -17.40
N HIS A 134 12.36 -20.22 -17.32
CA HIS A 134 13.51 -20.96 -17.86
C HIS A 134 13.49 -20.89 -19.39
N GLY A 135 14.01 -19.79 -19.95
CA GLY A 135 14.45 -19.72 -21.34
C GLY A 135 13.60 -18.90 -22.30
N VAL A 136 13.30 -17.63 -22.01
CA VAL A 136 13.05 -16.64 -23.06
C VAL A 136 13.84 -15.37 -22.74
N ASN A 137 14.54 -14.88 -23.76
CA ASN A 137 15.38 -13.70 -23.70
C ASN A 137 14.47 -12.46 -23.62
N ILE A 138 14.03 -12.10 -22.41
CA ILE A 138 13.45 -10.77 -22.17
C ILE A 138 14.60 -9.79 -22.35
N ASP A 139 14.57 -9.03 -23.45
CA ASP A 139 15.41 -7.86 -23.62
C ASP A 139 15.25 -7.03 -22.36
N SER A 140 16.30 -7.02 -21.52
CA SER A 140 16.35 -6.18 -20.34
C SER A 140 16.30 -4.75 -20.85
N VAL A 141 15.10 -4.18 -20.90
CA VAL A 141 14.93 -2.75 -21.05
C VAL A 141 15.54 -2.21 -19.77
N LYS A 142 16.83 -1.89 -19.84
CA LYS A 142 17.46 -0.96 -18.91
C LYS A 142 16.52 0.22 -18.92
N LEU A 143 15.74 0.38 -17.85
CA LEU A 143 15.07 1.62 -17.51
C LEU A 143 16.21 2.62 -17.43
N HIS A 144 16.51 3.22 -18.58
CA HIS A 144 17.49 4.26 -18.70
C HIS A 144 16.99 5.33 -17.73
N GLN A 145 17.81 5.55 -16.70
CA GLN A 145 17.71 6.65 -15.75
C GLN A 145 18.04 7.96 -16.50
N GLU A 146 17.40 8.16 -17.65
CA GLU A 146 17.49 9.36 -18.48
C GLU A 146 16.35 10.27 -18.08
N ASP A 147 16.55 10.96 -16.97
CA ASP A 147 15.97 12.27 -16.69
C ASP A 147 16.96 12.99 -15.75
N LEU A 148 18.21 13.15 -16.22
CA LEU A 148 19.24 14.04 -15.66
C LEU A 148 19.29 15.34 -16.50
N ILE A 149 18.14 15.97 -16.71
CA ILE A 149 18.11 17.39 -17.03
C ILE A 149 17.51 18.06 -15.79
N GLU A 150 18.40 18.43 -14.88
CA GLU A 150 18.11 19.29 -13.74
C GLU A 150 17.69 20.67 -14.27
N ASP A 151 16.40 20.85 -14.53
CA ASP A 151 15.80 22.18 -14.48
C ASP A 151 15.28 22.36 -13.05
N VAL A 152 16.06 23.10 -12.26
CA VAL A 152 16.00 23.18 -10.80
C VAL A 152 14.67 23.75 -10.26
N ASP A 153 13.82 24.30 -11.13
CA ASP A 153 12.61 25.02 -10.73
C ASP A 153 11.29 24.28 -10.97
N CYS A 154 11.29 23.09 -11.60
CA CYS A 154 10.08 22.28 -11.74
C CYS A 154 10.19 20.98 -10.95
N ILE A 155 9.28 20.77 -10.00
CA ILE A 155 9.12 19.50 -9.28
C ILE A 155 8.61 18.46 -10.27
N MET A 156 9.55 17.86 -11.02
CA MET A 156 9.24 16.79 -11.95
C MET A 156 9.10 15.49 -11.16
N ILE A 157 7.89 14.91 -11.17
CA ILE A 157 7.67 13.58 -10.62
C ILE A 157 8.50 12.58 -11.44
N PRO A 158 9.35 11.75 -10.80
CA PRO A 158 10.12 10.72 -11.48
C PRO A 158 9.24 9.79 -12.31
N THR A 159 9.66 9.51 -13.54
CA THR A 159 8.89 8.66 -14.48
C THR A 159 8.59 7.27 -13.90
N SER A 160 9.47 6.73 -13.04
CA SER A 160 9.24 5.46 -12.33
C SER A 160 7.97 5.47 -11.46
N LEU A 161 7.63 6.61 -10.85
CA LEU A 161 6.41 6.77 -10.04
C LEU A 161 5.15 6.98 -10.90
N LEU A 162 5.33 7.24 -12.19
CA LEU A 162 4.25 7.49 -13.15
C LEU A 162 3.87 6.24 -13.95
N LEU A 163 4.54 5.11 -13.73
CA LEU A 163 4.24 3.85 -14.40
C LEU A 163 3.01 3.17 -13.78
N ALA A 164 2.23 2.47 -14.60
CA ALA A 164 1.11 1.63 -14.16
C ALA A 164 1.55 0.53 -13.17
N THR A 165 2.81 0.12 -13.20
CA THR A 165 3.39 -0.84 -12.26
C THR A 165 3.74 -0.23 -10.90
N SER A 166 3.75 1.09 -10.77
CA SER A 166 4.12 1.80 -9.55
C SER A 166 2.92 1.95 -8.59
N LEU A 167 2.64 0.88 -7.86
CA LEU A 167 1.58 0.80 -6.85
C LEU A 167 2.16 0.57 -5.45
N PHE A 168 1.49 1.15 -4.45
CA PHE A 168 1.83 1.07 -3.04
C PHE A 168 0.71 0.39 -2.26
N LYS A 169 1.08 -0.52 -1.37
CA LYS A 169 0.17 -1.19 -0.46
C LYS A 169 -0.18 -0.28 0.70
N ARG A 170 -1.47 0.01 0.84
CA ARG A 170 -2.04 0.69 2.01
C ARG A 170 -2.59 -0.34 3.00
N PRO A 171 -2.13 -0.33 4.27
CA PRO A 171 -2.65 -1.24 5.29
C PRO A 171 -4.18 -1.17 5.39
N GLY A 172 -4.84 -2.32 5.16
CA GLY A 172 -6.30 -2.47 5.29
C GLY A 172 -7.16 -1.83 4.20
N MET A 173 -6.59 -1.21 3.16
CA MET A 173 -7.35 -0.44 2.16
C MET A 173 -7.00 -0.77 0.70
N GLY A 174 -6.10 -1.74 0.45
CA GLY A 174 -5.70 -2.18 -0.88
C GLY A 174 -4.47 -1.46 -1.43
N LEU A 175 -4.38 -1.35 -2.75
CA LEU A 175 -3.29 -0.65 -3.45
C LEU A 175 -3.68 0.79 -3.79
N GLU A 176 -2.71 1.70 -3.74
CA GLU A 176 -2.84 3.11 -4.16
C GLU A 176 -1.66 3.52 -5.05
N ASP A 177 -1.89 4.44 -5.99
CA ASP A 177 -0.82 5.05 -6.76
C ASP A 177 -0.17 6.23 -6.01
N TYR A 178 0.93 6.76 -6.56
CA TYR A 178 1.66 7.87 -5.93
C TYR A 178 0.79 9.12 -5.71
N THR A 179 -0.11 9.45 -6.65
CA THR A 179 -1.01 10.60 -6.53
C THR A 179 -2.01 10.38 -5.40
N ALA A 180 -2.61 9.20 -5.31
CA ALA A 180 -3.51 8.84 -4.23
C ALA A 180 -2.83 8.90 -2.85
N LEU A 181 -1.56 8.46 -2.76
CA LEU A 181 -0.74 8.59 -1.55
C LEU A 181 -0.54 10.06 -1.15
N LEU A 182 -0.14 10.91 -2.11
CA LEU A 182 0.06 12.34 -1.87
C LEU A 182 -1.26 13.03 -1.48
N TYR A 183 -2.36 12.67 -2.15
CA TYR A 183 -3.68 13.20 -1.85
C TYR A 183 -4.09 12.85 -0.42
N ARG A 184 -4.02 11.57 -0.03
CA ARG A 184 -4.29 11.11 1.34
C ARG A 184 -3.45 11.88 2.36
N ARG A 185 -2.17 12.09 2.06
CA ARG A 185 -1.28 12.89 2.91
C ARG A 185 -1.72 14.35 3.01
N SER A 186 -2.11 14.96 1.89
CA SER A 186 -2.59 16.35 1.86
C SER A 186 -3.89 16.56 2.66
N LEU A 187 -4.73 15.52 2.74
CA LEU A 187 -5.95 15.48 3.54
C LEU A 187 -5.69 15.23 5.03
N THR A 188 -4.45 14.91 5.43
CA THR A 188 -4.12 14.48 6.79
C THR A 188 -4.27 15.59 7.87
N PRO A 189 -4.71 16.84 7.60
CA PRO A 189 -5.18 17.71 8.67
C PRO A 189 -6.45 18.52 8.32
N LEU A 190 -7.62 17.92 8.56
CA LEU A 190 -8.89 18.63 8.82
C LEU A 190 -9.62 18.09 10.06
N GLN A 191 -9.34 16.86 10.50
CA GLN A 191 -10.06 16.21 11.61
C GLN A 191 -9.24 15.98 12.89
N SER A 192 -7.90 15.98 12.84
CA SER A 192 -7.08 15.82 14.05
C SER A 192 -6.56 17.18 14.52
N TRP A 193 -6.92 17.53 15.76
CA TRP A 193 -6.40 18.72 16.44
C TRP A 193 -4.87 18.67 16.56
N SER A 194 -4.28 17.48 16.46
CA SER A 194 -2.85 17.20 16.59
C SER A 194 -1.97 17.50 15.37
N GLY A 195 -2.47 18.10 14.28
CA GLY A 195 -1.64 18.56 13.16
C GLY A 195 -0.92 17.46 12.35
N GLY A 196 -1.35 16.20 12.46
CA GLY A 196 -0.85 15.07 11.68
C GLY A 196 0.51 14.51 12.10
N SER A 197 0.74 13.22 11.82
CA SER A 197 2.03 12.54 12.06
C SER A 197 3.08 12.94 11.02
N ALA A 198 4.34 12.89 11.44
CA ALA A 198 5.48 13.11 10.55
C ALA A 198 5.60 11.99 9.50
N TRP A 199 6.22 12.31 8.36
CA TRP A 199 6.48 11.32 7.32
C TRP A 199 7.34 10.16 7.81
N SER A 200 8.31 10.40 8.71
CA SER A 200 9.15 9.34 9.28
C SER A 200 8.33 8.21 9.95
N SER A 201 7.17 8.56 10.51
CA SER A 201 6.27 7.65 11.21
C SER A 201 5.27 6.95 10.28
N VAL A 202 4.98 7.59 9.14
CA VAL A 202 3.98 7.12 8.18
C VAL A 202 4.62 6.42 6.98
N LYS A 203 5.92 6.62 6.71
CA LYS A 203 6.62 6.05 5.55
C LYS A 203 6.56 4.53 5.52
N PHE A 204 6.45 3.86 6.67
CA PHE A 204 6.28 2.40 6.74
C PHE A 204 4.94 1.91 6.15
N ALA A 205 3.97 2.80 5.97
CA ALA A 205 2.75 2.51 5.23
C ALA A 205 2.90 2.68 3.72
N CYS A 206 4.03 3.19 3.22
CA CYS A 206 4.38 3.25 1.81
C CYS A 206 5.26 2.04 1.48
N THR A 207 4.62 0.90 1.21
CA THR A 207 5.33 -0.33 0.84
C THR A 207 4.93 -0.77 -0.56
N SER A 208 5.88 -1.24 -1.34
CA SER A 208 5.62 -1.96 -2.60
C SER A 208 6.36 -3.29 -2.54
N SER A 209 6.02 -4.23 -3.42
CA SER A 209 6.65 -5.56 -3.43
C SER A 209 6.81 -6.09 -4.84
N GLY A 210 7.78 -7.00 -5.03
CA GLY A 210 8.00 -7.69 -6.32
C GLY A 210 6.72 -8.27 -6.91
N ARG A 211 5.90 -8.90 -6.06
CA ARG A 211 4.60 -9.47 -6.46
C ARG A 211 3.62 -8.46 -7.04
N ILE A 212 3.56 -7.25 -6.49
CA ILE A 212 2.67 -6.20 -7.00
C ILE A 212 3.13 -5.78 -8.39
N VAL A 213 4.43 -5.52 -8.54
CA VAL A 213 5.03 -5.08 -9.80
C VAL A 213 4.94 -6.16 -10.87
N SER A 214 5.27 -7.41 -10.55
CA SER A 214 5.19 -8.55 -11.49
C SER A 214 3.74 -8.83 -11.91
N THR A 215 2.79 -8.79 -10.97
CA THR A 215 1.35 -8.94 -11.28
C THR A 215 0.88 -7.82 -12.20
N ALA A 216 1.23 -6.56 -11.90
CA ALA A 216 0.88 -5.42 -12.75
C ALA A 216 1.47 -5.53 -14.16
N SER A 217 2.73 -5.93 -14.29
CA SER A 217 3.39 -6.13 -15.59
C SER A 217 2.72 -7.24 -16.41
N LEU A 218 2.43 -8.39 -15.79
CA LEU A 218 1.71 -9.48 -16.44
C LEU A 218 0.29 -9.08 -16.86
N LEU A 219 -0.43 -8.32 -16.03
CA LEU A 219 -1.76 -7.80 -16.37
C LEU A 219 -1.71 -6.85 -17.58
N LEU A 220 -0.68 -6.00 -17.69
CA LEU A 220 -0.48 -5.16 -18.88
C LEU A 220 -0.29 -6.02 -20.14
N LYS A 221 0.51 -7.09 -20.06
CA LYS A 221 0.71 -8.06 -21.15
C LYS A 221 -0.62 -8.72 -21.58
N HIS A 222 -1.44 -9.15 -20.63
CA HIS A 222 -2.79 -9.71 -20.88
C HIS A 222 -3.75 -8.71 -21.52
N LEU A 223 -3.58 -7.41 -21.24
CA LEU A 223 -4.36 -6.32 -21.83
C LEU A 223 -3.78 -5.84 -23.18
N HIS A 224 -2.67 -6.43 -23.64
CA HIS A 224 -1.90 -5.98 -24.82
C HIS A 224 -1.46 -4.51 -24.71
N LEU A 225 -1.14 -4.08 -23.49
CA LEU A 225 -0.60 -2.75 -23.21
C LEU A 225 0.93 -2.83 -23.02
N PRO A 226 1.69 -1.80 -23.46
CA PRO A 226 3.12 -1.74 -23.20
C PRO A 226 3.43 -1.76 -21.69
N GLU A 227 4.54 -2.36 -21.28
CA GLU A 227 4.96 -2.36 -19.87
C GLU A 227 5.18 -0.93 -19.32
N ARG A 228 5.64 -0.02 -20.18
CA ARG A 228 5.77 1.42 -19.91
C ARG A 228 4.45 2.20 -19.94
N THR A 229 3.32 1.53 -19.73
CA THR A 229 2.02 2.22 -19.68
C THR A 229 1.99 3.17 -18.48
N SER A 230 1.48 4.38 -18.68
CA SER A 230 1.39 5.40 -17.64
C SER A 230 0.22 5.14 -16.71
N MET A 231 0.40 5.50 -15.43
CA MET A 231 -0.67 5.48 -14.44
C MET A 231 -1.81 6.43 -14.84
N ALA A 232 -1.54 7.51 -15.57
CA ALA A 232 -2.58 8.40 -16.10
C ALA A 232 -3.53 7.71 -17.06
N PHE A 233 -3.00 6.92 -17.97
CA PHE A 233 -3.84 6.13 -18.85
C PHE A 233 -4.71 5.15 -18.04
N MET A 234 -4.12 4.46 -17.06
CA MET A 234 -4.85 3.51 -16.22
C MET A 234 -5.93 4.17 -15.36
N LEU A 235 -5.65 5.35 -14.80
CA LEU A 235 -6.64 6.14 -14.06
C LEU A 235 -7.73 6.69 -14.98
N GLY A 236 -7.37 7.11 -16.21
CA GLY A 236 -8.32 7.53 -17.23
C GLY A 236 -9.25 6.41 -17.70
N CYS A 237 -8.84 5.15 -17.55
CA CYS A 237 -9.71 3.99 -17.77
C CYS A 237 -10.74 3.77 -16.63
N GLY A 238 -10.62 4.47 -15.50
CA GLY A 238 -11.57 4.35 -14.40
C GLY A 238 -11.76 2.90 -13.95
N THR A 239 -13.01 2.43 -13.94
CA THR A 239 -13.40 1.07 -13.55
C THR A 239 -13.58 0.11 -14.74
N ASP A 240 -12.94 0.37 -15.88
CA ASP A 240 -13.13 -0.42 -17.11
C ASP A 240 -12.56 -1.85 -17.05
N PHE A 241 -11.93 -2.26 -15.95
CA PHE A 241 -11.28 -3.56 -15.83
C PHE A 241 -12.18 -4.61 -15.16
N SER A 242 -12.14 -5.84 -15.65
CA SER A 242 -12.82 -6.98 -15.03
C SER A 242 -11.93 -8.23 -15.04
N CYS A 243 -12.02 -8.99 -13.95
CA CYS A 243 -11.47 -10.34 -13.89
C CYS A 243 -12.48 -11.31 -14.53
N LEU A 244 -12.04 -12.06 -15.53
CA LEU A 244 -12.89 -13.01 -16.26
C LEU A 244 -13.01 -14.36 -15.57
N THR A 245 -12.18 -14.65 -14.56
CA THR A 245 -12.20 -15.95 -13.85
C THR A 245 -13.04 -15.94 -12.59
N CYS A 246 -13.18 -14.79 -11.93
CA CYS A 246 -14.10 -14.65 -10.80
C CYS A 246 -15.55 -14.77 -11.28
N SER A 247 -16.31 -15.63 -10.62
CA SER A 247 -17.55 -16.32 -11.03
C SER A 247 -18.81 -15.47 -11.18
N ARG A 248 -18.65 -14.25 -11.67
CA ARG A 248 -19.75 -13.41 -12.12
C ARG A 248 -19.54 -13.03 -13.58
N ALA A 249 -19.43 -13.99 -14.49
CA ALA A 249 -19.28 -13.69 -15.93
C ALA A 249 -20.32 -12.67 -16.43
N SER A 250 -21.54 -12.68 -15.87
CA SER A 250 -22.59 -11.69 -16.15
C SER A 250 -22.70 -10.50 -15.17
N LYS A 251 -21.91 -10.46 -14.08
CA LYS A 251 -21.91 -9.42 -13.02
C LYS A 251 -20.51 -9.11 -12.46
N SER A 252 -19.46 -9.21 -13.27
CA SER A 252 -18.10 -9.01 -12.80
C SER A 252 -18.00 -7.56 -12.33
N ASN A 253 -17.51 -7.37 -11.10
CA ASN A 253 -17.41 -6.03 -10.57
C ASN A 253 -16.37 -5.29 -11.42
N SER A 254 -16.81 -4.20 -12.03
CA SER A 254 -15.93 -3.22 -12.66
C SER A 254 -14.93 -2.72 -11.62
N MET A 255 -13.64 -2.84 -11.91
CA MET A 255 -12.54 -2.53 -11.00
C MET A 255 -11.66 -1.43 -11.59
N THR A 256 -11.15 -0.57 -10.72
CA THR A 256 -10.01 0.30 -11.06
C THR A 256 -8.75 -0.53 -11.27
N TRP A 257 -7.73 0.06 -11.90
CA TRP A 257 -6.45 -0.61 -12.09
C TRP A 257 -5.84 -1.12 -10.78
N ALA A 258 -5.79 -0.27 -9.74
CA ALA A 258 -5.26 -0.66 -8.43
C ALA A 258 -6.07 -1.82 -7.80
N GLN A 259 -7.40 -1.80 -7.93
CA GLN A 259 -8.26 -2.88 -7.46
C GLN A 259 -8.05 -4.18 -8.22
N LEU A 260 -7.84 -4.11 -9.54
CA LEU A 260 -7.55 -5.29 -10.37
C LEU A 260 -6.22 -5.93 -9.96
N VAL A 261 -5.16 -5.14 -9.80
CA VAL A 261 -3.85 -5.64 -9.37
C VAL A 261 -3.96 -6.25 -7.97
N ASP A 262 -4.59 -5.55 -7.02
CA ASP A 262 -4.80 -6.05 -5.65
C ASP A 262 -5.61 -7.35 -5.63
N HIS A 263 -6.63 -7.45 -6.49
CA HIS A 263 -7.46 -8.64 -6.66
C HIS A 263 -6.62 -9.85 -7.07
N PHE A 264 -5.78 -9.73 -8.10
CA PHE A 264 -4.91 -10.82 -8.56
C PHE A 264 -3.84 -11.19 -7.52
N VAL A 265 -3.22 -10.21 -6.86
CA VAL A 265 -2.27 -10.45 -5.77
C VAL A 265 -2.95 -11.24 -4.64
N THR A 266 -4.13 -10.80 -4.20
CA THR A 266 -4.90 -11.44 -3.12
C THR A 266 -5.37 -12.83 -3.51
N ALA A 267 -5.84 -13.03 -4.75
CA ALA A 267 -6.27 -14.34 -5.24
C ALA A 267 -5.11 -15.35 -5.27
N ASN A 268 -3.93 -14.93 -5.72
CA ASN A 268 -2.73 -15.76 -5.74
C ASN A 268 -2.22 -16.08 -4.32
N ASP A 269 -2.23 -15.12 -3.40
CA ASP A 269 -1.86 -15.36 -2.01
C ASP A 269 -2.86 -16.29 -1.29
N ARG A 270 -4.16 -16.17 -1.60
CA ARG A 270 -5.18 -17.11 -1.12
C ARG A 270 -4.94 -18.53 -1.63
N PHE A 271 -4.63 -18.68 -2.92
CA PHE A 271 -4.30 -19.99 -3.49
C PHE A 271 -3.07 -20.62 -2.82
N ARG A 272 -2.00 -19.85 -2.61
CA ARG A 272 -0.80 -20.32 -1.88
C ARG A 272 -1.15 -20.78 -0.46
N THR A 273 -1.97 -20.01 0.26
CA THR A 273 -2.44 -20.35 1.61
C THR A 273 -3.25 -21.64 1.62
N GLN A 274 -4.10 -21.85 0.61
CA GLN A 274 -4.86 -23.10 0.44
C GLN A 274 -3.93 -24.29 0.20
N LEU A 275 -2.96 -24.16 -0.70
CA LEU A 275 -1.95 -25.20 -0.94
C LEU A 275 -1.17 -25.55 0.33
N SER A 276 -0.71 -24.55 1.09
CA SER A 276 -0.03 -24.78 2.37
C SER A 276 -0.94 -25.51 3.36
N THR A 277 -2.23 -25.15 3.44
CA THR A 277 -3.20 -25.81 4.33
C THR A 277 -3.42 -27.27 3.94
N ILE A 278 -3.58 -27.56 2.65
CA ILE A 278 -3.73 -28.92 2.11
C ILE A 278 -2.50 -29.76 2.48
N LYS A 279 -1.29 -29.22 2.25
CA LYS A 279 -0.02 -29.87 2.61
C LYS A 279 0.08 -30.13 4.12
N CYS A 280 -0.17 -29.13 4.96
CA CYS A 280 -0.09 -29.29 6.42
C CYS A 280 -1.09 -30.30 6.99
N ARG A 281 -2.21 -30.54 6.31
CA ARG A 281 -3.23 -31.50 6.72
C ARG A 281 -3.06 -32.89 6.10
N ASN A 282 -2.02 -33.11 5.30
CA ASN A 282 -1.80 -34.35 4.55
C ASN A 282 -3.05 -34.80 3.78
N LEU A 283 -3.80 -33.85 3.22
CA LEU A 283 -4.98 -34.17 2.42
C LEU A 283 -4.51 -34.68 1.06
N SER A 284 -4.83 -35.93 0.74
CA SER A 284 -4.60 -36.50 -0.58
C SER A 284 -5.57 -35.87 -1.58
N LEU A 285 -5.02 -35.13 -2.55
CA LEU A 285 -5.81 -34.52 -3.62
C LEU A 285 -6.13 -35.58 -4.67
N VAL A 286 -7.38 -36.03 -4.71
CA VAL A 286 -7.90 -36.84 -5.84
C VAL A 286 -7.96 -35.98 -7.12
N VAL A 287 -8.19 -34.68 -6.96
CA VAL A 287 -8.25 -33.68 -8.03
C VAL A 287 -7.30 -32.52 -7.69
N PRO A 288 -6.39 -32.12 -8.59
CA PRO A 288 -5.47 -31.01 -8.33
C PRO A 288 -6.22 -29.69 -8.18
N LEU A 289 -5.80 -28.86 -7.22
CA LEU A 289 -6.27 -27.49 -7.08
C LEU A 289 -5.50 -26.60 -8.08
N LEU A 290 -6.23 -25.95 -8.98
CA LEU A 290 -5.66 -25.07 -10.01
C LEU A 290 -5.73 -23.59 -9.58
N ASN A 291 -4.74 -22.83 -10.04
CA ASN A 291 -4.71 -21.39 -9.86
C ASN A 291 -5.38 -20.69 -11.05
N ASP A 292 -6.68 -20.44 -10.94
CA ASP A 292 -7.48 -19.69 -11.92
C ASP A 292 -7.17 -18.17 -11.99
N HIS A 293 -6.18 -17.68 -11.23
CA HIS A 293 -5.65 -16.32 -11.31
C HIS A 293 -4.16 -16.31 -11.66
N ASP A 294 -3.64 -17.44 -12.14
CA ASP A 294 -2.29 -17.53 -12.65
C ASP A 294 -2.18 -16.84 -14.02
N LEU A 295 -1.54 -15.67 -14.02
CA LEU A 295 -1.29 -14.87 -15.22
C LEU A 295 -0.19 -15.46 -16.12
N THR A 296 0.55 -16.46 -15.65
CA THR A 296 1.61 -17.12 -16.43
C THR A 296 1.12 -18.33 -17.21
N SER A 297 -0.04 -18.88 -16.84
CA SER A 297 -0.61 -20.05 -17.52
C SER A 297 -1.20 -19.67 -18.88
N GLU A 298 -0.62 -20.18 -19.96
CA GLU A 298 -1.13 -20.03 -21.33
C GLU A 298 -2.50 -20.71 -21.52
N VAL A 299 -2.84 -21.68 -20.65
CA VAL A 299 -4.05 -22.51 -20.72
C VAL A 299 -5.32 -21.71 -20.44
N ASN A 300 -5.23 -20.65 -19.63
CA ASN A 300 -6.42 -19.94 -19.15
C ASN A 300 -7.00 -18.89 -20.11
N GLY A 301 -6.41 -18.71 -21.30
CA GLY A 301 -6.86 -17.72 -22.27
C GLY A 301 -6.82 -16.29 -21.72
N LYS A 302 -7.74 -15.44 -22.19
CA LYS A 302 -7.85 -14.05 -21.71
C LYS A 302 -8.42 -14.05 -20.28
N LEU A 303 -7.59 -13.71 -19.30
CA LEU A 303 -7.95 -13.67 -17.87
C LEU A 303 -8.60 -12.35 -17.44
N VAL A 304 -8.32 -11.28 -18.19
CA VAL A 304 -8.76 -9.92 -17.87
C VAL A 304 -9.36 -9.30 -19.12
N ALA A 305 -10.50 -8.63 -18.95
CA ALA A 305 -11.03 -7.74 -19.98
C ALA A 305 -10.90 -6.29 -19.54
N ARG A 306 -10.66 -5.44 -20.52
CA ARG A 306 -11.01 -4.02 -20.46
C ARG A 306 -12.28 -3.86 -21.28
N ILE A 307 -13.32 -3.30 -20.68
CA ILE A 307 -14.57 -2.97 -21.36
C ILE A 307 -14.55 -1.45 -21.57
N PRO A 308 -14.10 -0.98 -22.75
CA PRO A 308 -13.82 0.43 -22.95
C PRO A 308 -15.10 1.24 -22.85
N ARG A 309 -15.11 2.25 -21.98
CA ARG A 309 -16.09 3.34 -22.08
C ARG A 309 -15.47 4.48 -22.85
N THR A 310 -16.29 5.46 -23.22
CA THR A 310 -15.81 6.72 -23.79
C THR A 310 -14.84 7.35 -22.78
N THR A 311 -13.55 7.14 -23.01
CA THR A 311 -12.45 7.62 -22.20
C THR A 311 -11.80 8.77 -22.95
N ALA A 312 -11.16 9.70 -22.24
CA ALA A 312 -10.35 10.71 -22.89
C ALA A 312 -9.27 10.02 -23.75
N ASP A 313 -8.98 10.57 -24.94
CA ASP A 313 -7.94 10.07 -25.85
C ASP A 313 -6.54 10.26 -25.24
N LEU A 314 -6.19 9.41 -24.26
CA LEU A 314 -4.86 9.35 -23.66
C LEU A 314 -4.06 8.24 -24.35
N ASN A 315 -2.84 8.55 -24.78
CA ASN A 315 -1.90 7.54 -25.25
C ASN A 315 -1.34 6.77 -24.04
N PRO A 316 -1.33 5.42 -24.05
CA PRO A 316 -0.81 4.61 -22.95
C PRO A 316 0.59 4.98 -22.49
N THR A 317 1.44 5.48 -23.39
CA THR A 317 2.86 5.76 -23.11
C THR A 317 3.17 7.25 -22.98
N ASP A 318 2.14 8.10 -22.96
CA ASP A 318 2.31 9.52 -22.76
C ASP A 318 2.41 9.87 -21.26
N PHE A 319 3.57 10.38 -20.87
CA PHE A 319 3.85 10.90 -19.53
C PHE A 319 3.72 12.42 -19.46
N THR A 320 3.58 13.12 -20.60
CA THR A 320 3.46 14.58 -20.62
C THR A 320 2.12 15.05 -20.05
N SER A 321 1.05 14.30 -20.32
CA SER A 321 -0.28 14.50 -19.73
C SER A 321 -0.38 14.12 -18.25
N SER A 322 0.50 13.23 -17.73
CA SER A 322 0.45 12.76 -16.33
C SER A 322 1.18 13.68 -15.32
N ARG A 323 2.13 14.50 -15.77
CA ARG A 323 3.09 15.20 -14.89
C ARG A 323 2.48 16.32 -14.03
N TYR A 324 1.40 16.99 -14.46
CA TYR A 324 0.77 18.09 -13.70
C TYR A 324 -0.75 18.01 -13.54
N SER A 325 -1.47 17.38 -14.48
CA SER A 325 -2.95 17.29 -14.41
C SER A 325 -3.45 16.38 -13.27
N GLN A 326 -2.66 15.36 -12.91
CA GLN A 326 -2.94 14.43 -11.81
C GLN A 326 -2.75 15.09 -10.44
N LEU A 327 -1.72 15.92 -10.28
CA LEU A 327 -1.51 16.75 -9.09
C LEU A 327 -2.55 17.87 -8.98
N SER A 328 -2.97 18.49 -10.10
CA SER A 328 -3.99 19.53 -10.06
C SER A 328 -5.38 19.00 -9.68
N HIS A 329 -5.69 17.75 -10.05
CA HIS A 329 -6.91 17.06 -9.60
C HIS A 329 -6.92 16.77 -8.09
N ALA A 330 -5.76 16.51 -7.49
CA ALA A 330 -5.60 16.28 -6.05
C ALA A 330 -5.82 17.55 -5.18
N TRP A 331 -6.01 18.73 -5.78
CA TRP A 331 -6.09 20.00 -5.04
C TRP A 331 -7.48 20.62 -4.91
N GLY A 332 -8.56 20.01 -5.40
CA GLY A 332 -9.87 20.58 -5.15
C GLY A 332 -11.15 19.87 -5.56
N VAL A 333 -11.14 18.90 -6.49
CA VAL A 333 -12.39 18.18 -6.83
C VAL A 333 -12.05 16.76 -7.27
N GLU A 334 -12.44 15.79 -6.43
CA GLU A 334 -12.58 14.40 -6.83
C GLU A 334 -13.62 14.38 -7.97
N MET A 335 -13.20 14.06 -9.19
CA MET A 335 -14.18 13.72 -10.21
C MET A 335 -14.81 12.41 -9.74
N GLU A 336 -15.98 12.53 -9.15
CA GLU A 336 -16.80 11.40 -8.77
C GLU A 336 -17.21 10.71 -10.08
N TYR A 337 -16.45 9.70 -10.49
CA TYR A 337 -16.76 8.85 -11.63
C TYR A 337 -17.93 7.90 -11.31
N SER A 338 -18.93 8.38 -10.56
CA SER A 338 -20.11 7.63 -10.14
C SER A 338 -20.96 7.14 -11.33
N LYS A 339 -20.79 7.76 -12.52
CA LYS A 339 -21.38 7.30 -13.80
C LYS A 339 -20.59 6.19 -14.51
N VAL A 340 -19.39 5.85 -14.07
CA VAL A 340 -18.52 4.80 -14.65
C VAL A 340 -18.65 3.46 -13.87
N SER A 341 -19.44 3.45 -12.80
CA SER A 341 -19.64 2.28 -11.92
C SER A 341 -20.70 1.28 -12.41
N GLU A 342 -21.38 1.53 -13.53
CA GLU A 342 -22.37 0.57 -14.05
C GLU A 342 -21.64 -0.69 -14.53
N SER A 343 -21.99 -1.85 -13.96
CA SER A 343 -21.46 -3.15 -14.38
C SER A 343 -21.79 -3.37 -15.86
N VAL A 344 -20.78 -3.52 -16.71
CA VAL A 344 -21.01 -3.89 -18.10
C VAL A 344 -21.11 -5.42 -18.17
N LYS A 345 -22.19 -5.91 -18.79
CA LYS A 345 -22.34 -7.34 -19.06
C LYS A 345 -21.33 -7.75 -20.12
N ASP A 346 -20.50 -8.73 -19.80
CA ASP A 346 -19.54 -9.28 -20.73
C ASP A 346 -20.23 -10.32 -21.62
N MET A 347 -20.41 -9.99 -22.90
CA MET A 347 -21.01 -10.88 -23.90
C MET A 347 -19.99 -11.86 -24.51
N SER A 348 -18.71 -11.80 -24.11
CA SER A 348 -17.60 -12.51 -24.78
C SER A 348 -17.56 -14.02 -24.56
N ASP A 349 -18.33 -14.54 -23.60
CA ASP A 349 -18.49 -15.97 -23.35
C ASP A 349 -19.44 -16.69 -24.36
N GLY A 350 -19.84 -16.02 -25.44
CA GLY A 350 -20.81 -16.57 -26.42
C GLY A 350 -22.27 -16.39 -25.99
N GLU A 351 -22.56 -15.25 -25.35
CA GLU A 351 -23.86 -14.93 -24.76
C GLU A 351 -24.94 -14.67 -25.81
N GLY A 352 -25.52 -15.75 -26.35
CA GLY A 352 -26.72 -15.70 -27.19
C GLY A 352 -27.96 -16.38 -26.58
N GLU A 353 -27.82 -17.13 -25.49
CA GLU A 353 -28.92 -17.95 -24.97
C GLU A 353 -29.34 -17.47 -23.58
N ALA A 354 -30.65 -17.30 -23.42
CA ALA A 354 -31.30 -16.95 -22.18
C ALA A 354 -30.77 -17.82 -21.04
N GLU A 355 -30.60 -17.23 -19.86
CA GLU A 355 -30.42 -18.01 -18.63
C GLU A 355 -31.58 -19.01 -18.58
N GLU A 356 -31.35 -20.27 -18.95
CA GLU A 356 -32.26 -21.35 -18.62
C GLU A 356 -32.27 -21.39 -17.09
N GLU A 357 -33.28 -20.76 -16.50
CA GLU A 357 -33.61 -20.91 -15.09
C GLU A 357 -33.86 -22.40 -14.87
N ASP A 358 -32.80 -23.14 -14.53
CA ASP A 358 -32.91 -24.55 -14.18
C ASP A 358 -33.80 -24.62 -12.93
N PRO A 359 -35.03 -25.19 -13.03
CA PRO A 359 -35.99 -25.17 -11.93
C PRO A 359 -35.49 -25.88 -10.66
N GLY A 360 -34.43 -26.70 -10.79
CA GLY A 360 -33.76 -27.41 -9.71
C GLY A 360 -32.68 -26.62 -8.96
N TRP A 361 -32.13 -25.54 -9.53
CA TRP A 361 -31.03 -24.80 -8.90
C TRP A 361 -31.54 -23.70 -7.96
N LYS A 362 -31.95 -24.08 -6.75
CA LYS A 362 -32.43 -23.14 -5.73
C LYS A 362 -31.34 -22.75 -4.73
N GLY A 363 -30.89 -21.50 -4.79
CA GLY A 363 -30.01 -20.89 -3.78
C GLY A 363 -28.50 -21.05 -4.05
N TYR A 364 -27.71 -20.82 -3.02
CA TYR A 364 -26.25 -20.96 -3.06
C TYR A 364 -25.86 -22.42 -2.84
N GLN A 365 -25.27 -23.06 -3.86
CA GLN A 365 -24.72 -24.42 -3.74
C GLN A 365 -23.23 -24.37 -3.43
N GLU A 366 -22.79 -25.20 -2.48
CA GLU A 366 -21.39 -25.34 -2.13
C GLU A 366 -20.67 -26.23 -3.16
N CYS A 367 -19.46 -25.85 -3.57
CA CYS A 367 -18.64 -26.73 -4.41
C CYS A 367 -18.20 -27.98 -3.60
N PRO A 368 -18.49 -29.20 -4.08
CA PRO A 368 -18.18 -30.43 -3.34
C PRO A 368 -16.68 -30.67 -3.21
N LEU A 369 -15.87 -30.26 -4.19
CA LEU A 369 -14.41 -30.41 -4.16
C LEU A 369 -13.76 -29.37 -3.22
N CYS A 370 -14.17 -28.10 -3.29
CA CYS A 370 -13.72 -27.08 -2.33
C CYS A 370 -14.01 -27.49 -0.88
N ARG A 371 -15.19 -28.06 -0.61
CA ARG A 371 -15.57 -28.55 0.72
C ARG A 371 -14.62 -29.63 1.25
N GLN A 372 -14.18 -30.56 0.39
CA GLN A 372 -13.20 -31.58 0.75
C GLN A 372 -11.86 -30.97 1.22
N PHE A 373 -11.53 -29.78 0.71
CA PHE A 373 -10.31 -29.05 1.07
C PHE A 373 -10.50 -28.08 2.23
N TYR A 374 -11.65 -28.11 2.92
CA TYR A 374 -12.04 -27.11 3.92
C TYR A 374 -12.03 -25.67 3.38
N VAL A 375 -12.27 -25.53 2.07
CA VAL A 375 -12.45 -24.25 1.40
C VAL A 375 -13.94 -24.07 1.13
N TYR A 376 -14.51 -22.96 1.60
CA TYR A 376 -15.89 -22.63 1.28
C TYR A 376 -15.93 -21.85 -0.03
N HIS A 377 -16.62 -22.42 -1.02
CA HIS A 377 -16.98 -21.75 -2.26
C HIS A 377 -18.45 -22.04 -2.58
N TYR A 378 -19.19 -20.99 -2.90
CA TYR A 378 -20.63 -21.08 -3.16
C TYR A 378 -20.96 -20.42 -4.48
N GLU A 379 -21.81 -21.08 -5.26
CA GLU A 379 -22.32 -20.56 -6.52
C GLU A 379 -23.85 -20.49 -6.51
N SER A 380 -24.37 -19.35 -6.97
CA SER A 380 -25.83 -19.15 -7.07
C SER A 380 -26.40 -19.61 -8.42
N SER A 381 -25.55 -20.07 -9.34
CA SER A 381 -25.98 -20.58 -10.65
C SER A 381 -25.21 -21.82 -11.07
N LEU A 382 -25.87 -22.72 -11.81
CA LEU A 382 -25.26 -23.90 -12.41
C LEU A 382 -24.10 -23.54 -13.35
N ARG A 383 -24.26 -22.45 -14.12
CA ARG A 383 -23.22 -21.91 -15.02
C ARG A 383 -21.99 -21.47 -14.22
N GLY A 384 -22.18 -20.76 -13.11
CA GLY A 384 -21.10 -20.35 -12.20
C GLY A 384 -20.36 -21.57 -11.65
N MET A 385 -21.09 -22.59 -11.20
CA MET A 385 -20.48 -23.84 -10.70
C MET A 385 -19.69 -24.58 -11.80
N ARG A 386 -20.22 -24.69 -13.02
CA ARG A 386 -19.49 -25.30 -14.15
C ARG A 386 -18.18 -24.58 -14.45
N LYS A 387 -18.21 -23.24 -14.47
CA LYS A 387 -17.02 -22.41 -14.69
C LYS A 387 -16.01 -22.61 -13.57
N HIS A 388 -16.46 -22.54 -12.31
CA HIS A 388 -15.63 -22.80 -11.14
C HIS A 388 -14.97 -24.18 -11.18
N MET A 389 -15.73 -25.26 -11.40
CA MET A 389 -15.19 -26.62 -11.47
C MET A 389 -14.15 -26.76 -12.59
N ARG A 390 -14.40 -26.14 -13.75
CA ARG A 390 -13.43 -26.11 -14.86
C ARG A 390 -12.15 -25.36 -14.49
N THR A 391 -12.24 -24.14 -13.96
CA THR A 391 -11.06 -23.27 -13.76
C THR A 391 -10.27 -23.59 -12.49
N ARG A 392 -10.95 -24.02 -11.42
CA ARG A 392 -10.32 -24.31 -10.12
C ARG A 392 -9.98 -25.78 -9.92
N HIS A 393 -10.69 -26.69 -10.57
CA HIS A 393 -10.52 -28.13 -10.39
C HIS A 393 -10.17 -28.88 -11.68
N GLY A 394 -10.35 -28.26 -12.85
CA GLY A 394 -10.13 -28.95 -14.13
C GLY A 394 -11.13 -30.09 -14.37
N THR A 395 -12.32 -30.02 -13.76
CA THR A 395 -13.32 -31.10 -13.81
C THR A 395 -14.68 -30.62 -14.33
N ASP A 396 -15.54 -31.57 -14.71
CA ASP A 396 -16.98 -31.35 -14.84
C ASP A 396 -17.66 -31.19 -13.46
N LEU A 397 -19.01 -31.10 -13.43
CA LEU A 397 -19.78 -30.94 -12.18
C LEU A 397 -19.76 -32.20 -11.31
N GLU A 398 -19.60 -33.35 -11.95
CA GLU A 398 -19.52 -34.66 -11.34
C GLU A 398 -18.13 -34.93 -10.73
N GLY A 399 -17.14 -34.08 -11.03
CA GLY A 399 -15.76 -34.19 -10.55
C GLY A 399 -14.86 -35.05 -11.44
N ASN A 400 -15.31 -35.40 -12.64
CA ASN A 400 -14.47 -36.10 -13.61
C ASN A 400 -13.50 -35.11 -14.27
N PRO A 401 -12.22 -35.48 -14.44
CA PRO A 401 -11.24 -34.66 -15.14
C PRO A 401 -11.71 -34.31 -16.56
N LEU A 402 -11.64 -33.03 -16.91
CA LEU A 402 -11.84 -32.59 -18.28
C LEU A 402 -10.63 -33.02 -19.13
N PRO A 403 -10.82 -33.42 -20.40
CA PRO A 403 -9.71 -33.73 -21.28
C PRO A 403 -8.75 -32.53 -21.33
N GLN A 404 -7.46 -32.79 -21.12
CA GLN A 404 -6.41 -31.77 -21.08
C GLN A 404 -6.60 -30.80 -22.26
N GLN A 405 -6.84 -29.53 -21.95
CA GLN A 405 -6.52 -28.46 -22.89
C GLN A 405 -4.99 -28.48 -22.98
N THR A 406 -4.48 -29.12 -24.02
CA THR A 406 -3.06 -29.39 -24.25
C THR A 406 -2.24 -28.11 -24.18
N GLY A 407 -1.53 -27.95 -23.06
CA GLY A 407 -0.37 -27.09 -22.83
C GLY A 407 0.37 -27.72 -21.64
N ASP A 408 1.66 -28.02 -21.82
CA ASP A 408 2.49 -28.95 -21.03
C ASP A 408 2.76 -28.56 -19.56
N ASP A 409 1.73 -28.36 -18.73
CA ASP A 409 1.92 -28.27 -17.28
C ASP A 409 1.53 -29.60 -16.61
N GLN A 410 2.56 -30.34 -16.17
CA GLN A 410 2.35 -31.49 -15.29
C GLN A 410 1.76 -31.01 -13.95
N PRO A 411 0.72 -31.69 -13.43
CA PRO A 411 0.22 -31.39 -12.09
C PRO A 411 1.36 -31.56 -11.08
N VAL A 412 1.48 -30.60 -10.16
CA VAL A 412 2.45 -30.65 -9.05
C VAL A 412 2.24 -31.94 -8.27
N LYS A 413 3.06 -32.96 -8.55
CA LYS A 413 3.15 -34.16 -7.72
C LYS A 413 3.80 -33.73 -6.41
N VAL A 414 3.07 -33.90 -5.31
CA VAL A 414 3.66 -33.81 -3.98
C VAL A 414 4.54 -35.04 -3.82
N GLU A 415 5.86 -34.88 -3.93
CA GLU A 415 6.79 -35.94 -3.57
C GLU A 415 6.62 -36.25 -2.08
N GLU A 416 6.28 -37.50 -1.76
CA GLU A 416 6.34 -38.03 -0.41
C GLU A 416 7.81 -38.13 0.01
N THR A 417 8.36 -37.07 0.59
CA THR A 417 9.61 -37.20 1.36
C THR A 417 9.29 -37.86 2.69
N ALA A 418 9.41 -39.19 2.73
CA ALA A 418 9.45 -39.97 3.95
C ALA A 418 10.78 -39.69 4.69
N GLN A 419 10.83 -38.62 5.49
CA GLN A 419 11.86 -38.49 6.53
C GLN A 419 11.32 -39.05 7.84
N ARG A 420 11.76 -40.27 8.13
CA ARG A 420 11.62 -40.95 9.41
C ARG A 420 12.44 -40.18 10.44
N SER A 421 11.79 -39.39 11.28
CA SER A 421 12.42 -38.74 12.44
C SER A 421 12.72 -39.79 13.50
N GLU A 422 13.97 -40.23 13.59
CA GLU A 422 14.48 -40.94 14.77
C GLU A 422 14.55 -39.95 15.93
N TYR A 423 13.64 -40.12 16.89
CA TYR A 423 13.71 -39.48 18.19
C TYR A 423 14.94 -40.00 18.93
N VAL A 424 15.95 -39.14 19.12
CA VAL A 424 17.01 -39.36 20.10
C VAL A 424 16.59 -38.68 21.40
N ASP A 425 16.29 -39.53 22.37
CA ASP A 425 15.91 -39.20 23.74
C ASP A 425 17.17 -38.72 24.49
N VAL A 426 17.32 -37.41 24.69
CA VAL A 426 18.41 -36.85 25.51
C VAL A 426 17.86 -36.59 26.91
N LYS A 427 18.21 -37.51 27.82
CA LYS A 427 18.06 -37.36 29.26
C LYS A 427 18.83 -36.11 29.72
N SER A 428 18.13 -35.21 30.38
CA SER A 428 18.70 -34.20 31.25
C SER A 428 19.23 -34.88 32.52
N GLU A 429 20.55 -35.00 32.64
CA GLU A 429 21.20 -35.14 33.93
C GLU A 429 21.85 -33.81 34.31
N ASP A 430 21.67 -33.49 35.59
CA ASP A 430 22.13 -32.34 36.35
C ASP A 430 23.63 -32.06 36.24
N VAL A 431 24.06 -31.03 36.98
CA VAL A 431 25.41 -30.75 37.51
C VAL A 431 26.14 -29.62 36.73
N PHE A 432 26.66 -28.52 37.29
CA PHE A 432 27.12 -28.12 38.65
C PHE A 432 27.12 -26.57 38.79
N GLU A 433 27.07 -26.12 40.05
CA GLU A 433 27.78 -24.97 40.69
C GLU A 433 27.70 -23.53 40.14
#